data_AF-A0ABD3K9S8-F1
#
_entry.id   AF-A0ABD3K9S8-F1
#
_cell.length_a   1.000
_cell.length_b   1.000
_cell.length_c   1.000
_cell.angle_alpha   90.00
_cell.angle_beta   90.00
_cell.angle_gamma   90.00
#
_symmetry.space_group_name_H-M   'P 1'
#
loop_
_entity.id
_entity.type
_entity.pdbx_description
1 polymer ?
#
loop_
_entity_poly.entity_id
_entity_poly.type
_entity_poly.pdbx_seq_one_letter_code
_entity_poly.pdbx_strand_id
1 'polypeptide(L)'
;MPISWRSALPLLLASSLFLFDEWISTPSCRSVPRADRDGEHDAAGGRHDLKVMIVSDLLLTGSDAGYVDTYFRDYYLSKFFKKSFQTLKPDMLVVLGDFSARGSELTRRKWVPVLRQFHRLIGSLIALPFHVTLGDRDIGECTGLDSHLVDWISSHLPGLDSAGCGAFEMENITFVSLNSVALLCGNNALRFGVEEVIERESLDFRTEIEGSRTEMTNDLGSDREMSPNFAWRENSMASGSGPVLLLHLPLHSTGRSRNDGKHCHEKAYSNLLVDVNELQQRRLAGTGPYELSHTIPPNATEYIFQALRPRIVFSGHSLDFCDYLHPDGTREVTVPPMSWHARDDPGFVIATFRQGKSVGISHCYVGRQSYALVYIFILVLSMLMTLWLSF
;
A
#
# COMPACT_ATOMS: atom_id res chain seq x y z
N MET A 1 10.38 57.28 3.72
CA MET A 1 11.49 56.36 4.03
C MET A 1 11.40 55.20 3.05
N PRO A 2 12.34 55.06 2.09
CA PRO A 2 12.35 53.87 1.25
C PRO A 2 12.70 52.67 2.14
N ILE A 3 11.80 51.70 2.21
CA ILE A 3 12.06 50.42 2.87
C ILE A 3 13.31 49.84 2.20
N SER A 4 14.40 49.71 2.96
CA SER A 4 15.62 49.06 2.46
C SER A 4 15.28 47.59 2.20
N TRP A 5 15.00 47.25 0.93
CA TRP A 5 14.70 45.88 0.50
C TRP A 5 15.76 44.88 0.95
N ARG A 6 17.00 45.35 1.18
CA ARG A 6 18.11 44.55 1.72
C ARG A 6 17.82 43.95 3.11
N SER A 7 17.06 44.64 3.97
CA SER A 7 16.71 44.12 5.30
C SER A 7 15.49 43.19 5.28
N ALA A 8 14.63 43.28 4.26
CA ALA A 8 13.42 42.45 4.16
C ALA A 8 13.65 41.13 3.40
N LEU A 9 14.70 41.05 2.57
CA LEU A 9 14.94 39.91 1.69
C LEU A 9 15.19 38.56 2.41
N PRO A 10 15.96 38.49 3.50
CA PRO A 10 16.14 37.23 4.23
C PRO A 10 14.83 36.71 4.84
N LEU A 11 13.98 37.62 5.34
CA LEU A 11 12.66 37.31 5.87
C LEU A 11 11.72 36.77 4.77
N LEU A 12 11.77 37.36 3.57
CA LEU A 12 11.00 36.89 2.42
C LEU A 12 11.47 35.49 1.95
N LEU A 13 12.77 35.25 1.92
CA LEU A 13 13.33 33.93 1.57
C LEU A 13 13.00 32.86 2.62
N ALA A 14 13.06 33.19 3.91
CA ALA A 14 12.65 32.28 4.97
C ALA A 14 11.15 31.97 4.92
N SER A 15 10.32 32.99 4.68
CA SER A 15 8.87 32.82 4.52
C SER A 15 8.52 31.97 3.30
N SER A 16 9.17 32.22 2.16
CA SER A 16 8.93 31.43 0.95
C SER A 16 9.36 29.97 1.12
N LEU A 17 10.49 29.71 1.80
CA LEU A 17 10.94 28.36 2.12
C LEU A 17 9.90 27.63 2.97
N PHE A 18 9.40 28.29 4.01
CA PHE A 18 8.38 27.72 4.89
C PHE A 18 7.10 27.39 4.11
N LEU A 19 6.61 28.31 3.28
CA LEU A 19 5.40 28.09 2.47
C LEU A 19 5.58 26.97 1.45
N PHE A 20 6.75 26.89 0.81
CA PHE A 20 7.06 25.83 -0.14
C PHE A 20 7.14 24.46 0.57
N ASP A 21 7.84 24.39 1.70
CA ASP A 21 8.01 23.18 2.49
C ASP A 21 6.66 22.68 3.04
N GLU A 22 5.74 23.60 3.39
CA GLU A 22 4.35 23.27 3.74
C GLU A 22 3.54 22.76 2.55
N TRP A 23 3.61 23.44 1.41
CA TRP A 23 2.88 23.06 0.20
C TRP A 23 3.31 21.69 -0.33
N ILE A 24 4.63 21.47 -0.48
CA ILE A 24 5.17 20.23 -1.05
C ILE A 24 4.86 19.01 -0.17
N SER A 25 4.67 19.23 1.14
CA SER A 25 4.41 18.16 2.09
C SER A 25 2.92 17.89 2.32
N THR A 26 2.04 18.78 1.89
CA THR A 26 0.60 18.63 2.08
C THR A 26 0.05 17.71 0.99
N PRO A 27 -0.67 16.62 1.35
CA PRO A 27 -1.20 15.70 0.35
C PRO A 27 -2.34 16.34 -0.46
N SER A 28 -2.43 15.97 -1.73
CA SER A 28 -3.55 16.30 -2.61
C SER A 28 -4.25 15.04 -3.05
N CYS A 29 -5.55 14.92 -2.75
CA CYS A 29 -6.32 13.69 -2.98
C CYS A 29 -7.44 13.89 -3.99
N ARG A 30 -7.67 12.86 -4.83
CA ARG A 30 -8.80 12.79 -5.77
C ARG A 30 -9.59 11.51 -5.52
N SER A 31 -10.90 11.64 -5.38
CA SER A 31 -11.81 10.50 -5.30
C SER A 31 -11.83 9.76 -6.62
N VAL A 32 -11.73 8.43 -6.56
CA VAL A 32 -11.76 7.56 -7.74
C VAL A 32 -13.20 7.07 -7.95
N PRO A 33 -13.89 7.51 -9.02
CA PRO A 33 -15.28 7.14 -9.25
C PRO A 33 -15.41 5.63 -9.52
N ARG A 34 -16.45 5.02 -8.97
CA ARG A 34 -16.76 3.60 -9.22
C ARG A 34 -17.50 3.50 -10.58
N ALA A 35 -17.08 2.58 -11.44
CA ALA A 35 -17.61 2.45 -12.80
C ALA A 35 -19.11 2.08 -12.88
N ASP A 36 -19.69 1.50 -11.82
CA ASP A 36 -21.01 0.83 -11.91
C ASP A 36 -22.14 1.41 -11.03
N ARG A 37 -22.00 2.62 -10.46
CA ARG A 37 -23.14 3.25 -9.78
C ARG A 37 -23.19 4.76 -10.01
N ASP A 38 -23.92 5.14 -11.05
CA ASP A 38 -24.56 6.45 -11.11
C ASP A 38 -25.58 6.55 -9.96
N GLY A 39 -25.40 7.54 -9.09
CA GLY A 39 -26.43 8.00 -8.18
C GLY A 39 -26.62 7.17 -6.90
N GLU A 40 -25.77 7.42 -5.92
CA GLU A 40 -26.23 7.42 -4.52
C GLU A 40 -25.45 8.49 -3.75
N HIS A 41 -25.87 9.74 -3.98
CA HIS A 41 -25.78 10.72 -2.92
C HIS A 41 -26.72 10.24 -1.84
N ASP A 42 -26.20 9.86 -0.68
CA ASP A 42 -26.93 10.10 0.55
C ASP A 42 -26.00 10.28 1.74
N ALA A 43 -26.11 11.48 2.30
CA ALA A 43 -25.66 11.80 3.63
C ALA A 43 -26.53 11.03 4.62
N ALA A 44 -25.98 10.01 5.26
CA ALA A 44 -26.56 9.42 6.47
C ALA A 44 -25.61 9.68 7.63
N GLY A 45 -25.87 10.76 8.36
CA GLY A 45 -25.23 11.03 9.64
C GLY A 45 -25.59 9.94 10.65
N GLY A 46 -24.59 9.44 11.36
CA GLY A 46 -24.83 8.63 12.56
C GLY A 46 -23.65 7.83 13.11
N ARG A 47 -22.70 7.36 12.29
CA ARG A 47 -21.54 6.54 12.76
C ARG A 47 -20.27 6.84 11.96
N HIS A 48 -19.11 6.61 12.58
CA HIS A 48 -17.77 6.93 12.05
C HIS A 48 -17.39 5.94 10.93
N ASP A 49 -17.06 6.43 9.73
CA ASP A 49 -16.51 5.61 8.64
C ASP A 49 -15.07 5.22 8.96
N LEU A 50 -14.68 3.95 8.74
CA LEU A 50 -13.28 3.53 8.92
C LEU A 50 -12.43 4.05 7.75
N LYS A 51 -11.42 4.87 8.06
CA LYS A 51 -10.46 5.39 7.08
C LYS A 51 -9.11 4.71 7.25
N VAL A 52 -8.70 3.97 6.22
CA VAL A 52 -7.41 3.30 6.18
C VAL A 52 -6.49 4.03 5.21
N MET A 53 -5.33 4.48 5.70
CA MET A 53 -4.25 4.96 4.85
C MET A 53 -3.40 3.77 4.40
N ILE A 54 -3.32 3.58 3.09
CA ILE A 54 -2.62 2.47 2.47
C ILE A 54 -1.45 3.03 1.66
N VAL A 55 -0.24 2.63 2.02
CA VAL A 55 1.02 3.00 1.36
C VAL A 55 1.72 1.75 0.87
N SER A 56 2.58 1.86 -0.13
CA SER A 56 3.46 0.77 -0.57
C SER A 56 4.90 1.27 -0.75
N ASP A 57 5.84 0.32 -0.86
CA ASP A 57 7.19 0.55 -1.34
C ASP A 57 7.90 1.72 -0.62
N LEU A 58 7.99 1.63 0.72
CA LEU A 58 8.70 2.62 1.52
C LEU A 58 10.20 2.63 1.20
N LEU A 59 10.74 1.46 0.85
CA LEU A 59 12.13 1.24 0.45
C LEU A 59 13.13 1.82 1.46
N LEU A 60 12.95 1.47 2.72
CA LEU A 60 13.81 1.94 3.80
C LEU A 60 15.19 1.27 3.73
N THR A 61 16.23 2.09 3.76
CA THR A 61 17.64 1.68 3.57
C THR A 61 18.36 1.34 4.88
N GLY A 62 17.79 1.70 6.03
CA GLY A 62 18.32 1.38 7.35
C GLY A 62 19.73 1.93 7.58
N SER A 63 20.68 1.05 7.86
CA SER A 63 22.08 1.44 8.10
C SER A 63 22.82 1.89 6.85
N ASP A 64 22.31 1.55 5.67
CA ASP A 64 22.97 1.83 4.39
C ASP A 64 22.53 3.20 3.82
N ALA A 65 21.71 3.95 4.56
CA ALA A 65 21.25 5.30 4.20
C ALA A 65 22.42 6.29 4.09
N GLY A 66 22.54 6.96 2.94
CA GLY A 66 23.50 8.05 2.75
C GLY A 66 23.05 9.35 3.42
N TYR A 67 23.89 10.39 3.31
CA TYR A 67 23.55 11.74 3.79
C TYR A 67 22.29 12.31 3.10
N VAL A 68 22.19 12.13 1.77
CA VAL A 68 21.01 12.61 1.00
C VAL A 68 19.75 11.86 1.45
N ASP A 69 19.85 10.57 1.71
CA ASP A 69 18.70 9.79 2.14
C ASP A 69 18.27 10.24 3.54
N THR A 70 19.20 10.32 4.49
CA THR A 70 18.89 10.65 5.89
C THR A 70 18.37 12.08 6.08
N TYR A 71 18.99 13.08 5.44
CA TYR A 71 18.67 14.50 5.70
C TYR A 71 17.68 15.11 4.72
N PHE A 72 17.42 14.46 3.58
CA PHE A 72 16.49 14.97 2.58
C PHE A 72 15.34 13.99 2.36
N ARG A 73 15.57 12.77 1.87
CA ARG A 73 14.47 11.85 1.54
C ARG A 73 13.68 11.41 2.77
N ASP A 74 14.36 10.96 3.83
CA ASP A 74 13.74 10.52 5.08
C ASP A 74 13.03 11.68 5.79
N TYR A 75 13.61 12.88 5.74
CA TYR A 75 12.98 14.09 6.28
C TYR A 75 11.63 14.36 5.61
N TYR A 76 11.60 14.38 4.28
CA TYR A 76 10.36 14.60 3.54
C TYR A 76 9.38 13.43 3.69
N LEU A 77 9.84 12.19 3.69
CA LEU A 77 8.98 11.01 3.92
C LEU A 77 8.28 11.08 5.29
N SER A 78 9.03 11.40 6.35
CA SER A 78 8.44 11.61 7.69
C SER A 78 7.44 12.78 7.68
N LYS A 79 7.76 13.87 6.98
CA LYS A 79 6.87 15.03 6.88
C LYS A 79 5.60 14.72 6.07
N PHE A 80 5.70 13.92 5.01
CA PHE A 80 4.56 13.44 4.22
C PHE A 80 3.62 12.61 5.06
N PHE A 81 4.13 11.67 5.86
CA PHE A 81 3.32 10.95 6.84
C PHE A 81 2.66 11.92 7.82
N LYS A 82 3.43 12.77 8.49
CA LYS A 82 2.90 13.73 9.46
C LYS A 82 1.77 14.59 8.90
N LYS A 83 1.96 15.19 7.72
CA LYS A 83 0.95 16.04 7.07
C LYS A 83 -0.26 15.25 6.59
N SER A 84 -0.05 14.04 6.09
CA SER A 84 -1.14 13.17 5.65
C SER A 84 -2.04 12.75 6.80
N PHE A 85 -1.45 12.33 7.92
CA PHE A 85 -2.22 11.99 9.12
C PHE A 85 -2.94 13.20 9.73
N GLN A 86 -2.30 14.38 9.76
CA GLN A 86 -2.91 15.61 10.25
C GLN A 86 -4.11 16.07 9.40
N THR A 87 -3.99 15.93 8.07
CA THR A 87 -4.98 16.45 7.11
C THR A 87 -6.13 15.46 6.93
N LEU A 88 -5.82 14.17 6.77
CA LEU A 88 -6.78 13.14 6.36
C LEU A 88 -7.37 12.38 7.55
N LYS A 89 -6.68 12.39 8.69
CA LYS A 89 -7.08 11.71 9.94
C LYS A 89 -7.51 10.26 9.71
N PRO A 90 -6.62 9.40 9.19
CA PRO A 90 -6.90 7.97 9.07
C PRO A 90 -6.92 7.31 10.46
N ASP A 91 -7.68 6.24 10.58
CA ASP A 91 -7.81 5.41 11.79
C ASP A 91 -6.75 4.31 11.85
N MET A 92 -6.22 3.92 10.69
CA MET A 92 -5.26 2.83 10.56
C MET A 92 -4.29 3.08 9.40
N LEU A 93 -3.07 2.55 9.53
CA LEU A 93 -2.05 2.50 8.47
C LEU A 93 -1.85 1.07 7.95
N VAL A 94 -1.83 0.89 6.64
CA VAL A 94 -1.41 -0.37 6.01
C VAL A 94 -0.23 -0.09 5.10
N VAL A 95 0.84 -0.87 5.23
CA VAL A 95 2.03 -0.81 4.38
C VAL A 95 2.10 -2.08 3.53
N LEU A 96 2.03 -1.92 2.20
CA LEU A 96 1.99 -3.03 1.24
C LEU A 96 3.38 -3.39 0.71
N GLY A 97 4.13 -4.15 1.50
CA GLY A 97 5.43 -4.70 1.12
C GLY A 97 6.49 -3.66 0.78
N ASP A 98 7.65 -4.19 0.39
CA ASP A 98 8.86 -3.43 0.11
C ASP A 98 9.14 -2.38 1.18
N PHE A 99 9.04 -2.85 2.41
CA PHE A 99 9.30 -2.09 3.61
C PHE A 99 10.77 -1.65 3.63
N SER A 100 11.68 -2.57 3.31
CA SER A 100 13.10 -2.33 3.13
C SER A 100 13.49 -2.31 1.65
N ALA A 101 14.44 -1.44 1.29
CA ALA A 101 14.97 -1.39 -0.08
C ALA A 101 15.73 -2.66 -0.49
N ARG A 102 16.33 -3.37 0.49
CA ARG A 102 17.23 -4.52 0.30
C ARG A 102 17.08 -5.57 1.39
N GLY A 103 15.90 -5.67 2.00
CA GLY A 103 15.63 -6.47 3.18
C GLY A 103 16.08 -7.94 3.06
N SER A 104 15.87 -8.55 1.91
CA SER A 104 16.26 -9.94 1.62
C SER A 104 17.77 -10.19 1.68
N GLU A 105 18.56 -9.15 1.45
CA GLU A 105 20.02 -9.17 1.49
C GLU A 105 20.58 -8.82 2.88
N LEU A 106 19.72 -8.35 3.80
CA LEU A 106 20.13 -7.93 5.12
C LEU A 106 20.19 -9.09 6.11
N THR A 107 21.25 -9.10 6.93
CA THR A 107 21.26 -9.94 8.14
C THR A 107 20.21 -9.45 9.14
N ARG A 108 19.73 -10.33 10.03
CA ARG A 108 18.82 -9.98 11.13
C ARG A 108 19.26 -8.75 11.95
N ARG A 109 20.59 -8.59 12.16
CA ARG A 109 21.14 -7.42 12.87
C ARG A 109 20.98 -6.11 12.07
N LYS A 110 21.08 -6.17 10.74
CA LYS A 110 20.91 -5.02 9.85
C LYS A 110 19.44 -4.65 9.60
N TRP A 111 18.52 -5.58 9.81
CA TRP A 111 17.08 -5.31 9.81
C TRP A 111 16.61 -4.40 10.95
N VAL A 112 17.24 -4.51 12.14
CA VAL A 112 16.89 -3.67 13.30
C VAL A 112 16.98 -2.16 13.00
N PRO A 113 18.05 -1.65 12.34
CA PRO A 113 18.10 -0.27 11.83
C PRO A 113 16.92 0.12 10.92
N VAL A 114 16.44 -0.79 10.07
CA VAL A 114 15.29 -0.53 9.17
C VAL A 114 14.01 -0.33 9.98
N LEU A 115 13.72 -1.22 10.92
CA LEU A 115 12.57 -1.09 11.83
C LEU A 115 12.65 0.20 12.67
N ARG A 116 13.86 0.56 13.13
CA ARG A 116 14.08 1.81 13.87
C ARG A 116 13.90 3.04 12.98
N GLN A 117 14.30 2.98 11.71
CA GLN A 117 14.06 4.05 10.74
C GLN A 117 12.56 4.26 10.57
N PHE A 118 11.79 3.19 10.37
CA PHE A 118 10.34 3.28 10.27
C PHE A 118 9.71 3.94 11.51
N HIS A 119 10.04 3.46 12.72
CA HIS A 119 9.53 4.06 13.96
C HIS A 119 9.88 5.56 14.10
N ARG A 120 11.05 6.00 13.60
CA ARG A 120 11.39 7.43 13.56
C ARG A 120 10.55 8.20 12.55
N LEU A 121 10.26 7.61 11.39
CA LEU A 121 9.45 8.24 10.33
C LEU A 121 8.01 8.48 10.80
N ILE A 122 7.39 7.46 11.39
CA ILE A 122 6.01 7.55 11.89
C ILE A 122 5.91 8.23 13.27
N GLY A 123 6.98 8.24 14.06
CA GLY A 123 7.12 9.08 15.27
C GLY A 123 5.93 9.00 16.23
N SER A 124 5.28 10.14 16.51
CA SER A 124 4.12 10.23 17.40
C SER A 124 2.84 9.59 16.86
N LEU A 125 2.83 9.13 15.60
CA LEU A 125 1.71 8.42 14.98
C LEU A 125 1.63 6.94 15.41
N ILE A 126 2.60 6.46 16.21
CA ILE A 126 2.65 5.09 16.78
C ILE A 126 1.39 4.72 17.58
N ALA A 127 0.58 5.69 18.01
CA ALA A 127 -0.68 5.41 18.70
C ALA A 127 -1.76 4.78 17.79
N LEU A 128 -1.63 4.90 16.47
CA LEU A 128 -2.58 4.33 15.52
C LEU A 128 -2.19 2.88 15.18
N PRO A 129 -3.17 1.96 15.07
CA PRO A 129 -2.94 0.63 14.55
C PRO A 129 -2.27 0.68 13.18
N PHE A 130 -1.30 -0.19 12.96
CA PHE A 130 -0.72 -0.39 11.64
C PHE A 130 -0.49 -1.86 11.33
N HIS A 131 -0.54 -2.20 10.04
CA HIS A 131 -0.24 -3.52 9.52
C HIS A 131 0.76 -3.43 8.37
N VAL A 132 1.60 -4.44 8.21
CA VAL A 132 2.61 -4.49 7.15
C VAL A 132 2.51 -5.83 6.44
N THR A 133 2.44 -5.83 5.11
CA THR A 133 2.62 -7.03 4.29
C THR A 133 4.08 -7.12 3.83
N LEU A 134 4.56 -8.30 3.47
CA LEU A 134 5.95 -8.50 3.02
C LEU A 134 6.04 -8.44 1.48
N GLY A 135 7.04 -7.72 0.97
CA GLY A 135 7.35 -7.65 -0.46
C GLY A 135 8.60 -8.43 -0.86
N ASP A 136 8.87 -8.51 -2.16
CA ASP A 136 10.01 -9.27 -2.69
C ASP A 136 11.36 -8.66 -2.32
N ARG A 137 11.44 -7.33 -2.08
CA ARG A 137 12.66 -6.73 -1.49
C ARG A 137 12.84 -7.06 -0.03
N ASP A 138 11.77 -7.39 0.69
CA ASP A 138 11.86 -7.74 2.11
C ASP A 138 12.35 -9.17 2.29
N ILE A 139 11.80 -10.12 1.53
CA ILE A 139 11.99 -11.56 1.79
C ILE A 139 12.69 -12.33 0.66
N GLY A 140 12.92 -11.68 -0.49
CA GLY A 140 13.69 -12.21 -1.60
C GLY A 140 12.83 -12.79 -2.71
N GLU A 141 13.45 -13.03 -3.85
CA GLU A 141 12.84 -13.74 -4.98
C GLU A 141 12.82 -15.26 -4.72
N CYS A 142 12.25 -16.03 -5.66
CA CYS A 142 12.04 -17.47 -5.50
C CYS A 142 13.29 -18.29 -5.21
N THR A 143 14.46 -17.86 -5.66
CA THR A 143 15.74 -18.55 -5.40
C THR A 143 16.34 -18.19 -4.04
N GLY A 144 15.93 -17.06 -3.44
CA GLY A 144 16.48 -16.51 -2.20
C GLY A 144 15.50 -16.54 -1.02
N LEU A 145 14.34 -17.18 -1.18
CA LEU A 145 13.28 -17.20 -0.17
C LEU A 145 13.65 -18.10 1.02
N ASP A 146 13.99 -17.48 2.16
CA ASP A 146 14.35 -18.17 3.40
C ASP A 146 13.22 -18.09 4.45
N SER A 147 12.60 -19.22 4.75
CA SER A 147 11.54 -19.31 5.77
C SER A 147 11.96 -18.84 7.17
N HIS A 148 13.23 -19.01 7.56
CA HIS A 148 13.72 -18.54 8.86
C HIS A 148 13.95 -17.03 8.90
N LEU A 149 14.18 -16.40 7.75
CA LEU A 149 14.21 -14.96 7.62
C LEU A 149 12.79 -14.40 7.68
N VAL A 150 11.85 -15.01 6.93
CA VAL A 150 10.44 -14.62 6.92
C VAL A 150 9.82 -14.69 8.31
N ASP A 151 9.99 -15.81 9.02
CA ASP A 151 9.50 -15.98 10.39
C ASP A 151 10.09 -14.91 11.34
N TRP A 152 11.40 -14.64 11.21
CA TRP A 152 12.04 -13.62 12.01
C TRP A 152 11.52 -12.21 11.70
N ILE A 153 11.36 -11.82 10.44
CA ILE A 153 10.80 -10.50 10.07
C ILE A 153 9.36 -10.39 10.58
N SER A 154 8.55 -11.43 10.35
CA SER A 154 7.13 -11.47 10.70
C SER A 154 6.91 -11.34 12.20
N SER A 155 7.73 -11.99 13.03
CA SER A 155 7.67 -11.87 14.50
C SER A 155 8.00 -10.47 15.05
N HIS A 156 8.54 -9.56 14.23
CA HIS A 156 8.82 -8.17 14.61
C HIS A 156 7.83 -7.17 14.00
N LEU A 157 6.86 -7.65 13.22
CA LEU A 157 5.80 -6.85 12.62
C LEU A 157 4.45 -7.25 13.24
N PRO A 158 3.50 -6.32 13.40
CA PRO A 158 2.23 -6.62 14.04
C PRO A 158 1.38 -7.55 13.17
N GLY A 159 0.82 -8.60 13.79
CA GLY A 159 -0.23 -9.41 13.19
C GLY A 159 0.22 -10.39 12.09
N LEU A 160 1.52 -10.65 11.94
CA LEU A 160 2.03 -11.65 10.99
C LEU A 160 2.39 -12.98 11.66
N ASP A 161 2.11 -14.08 10.96
CA ASP A 161 2.50 -15.44 11.31
C ASP A 161 3.88 -15.82 10.72
N SER A 162 4.34 -17.05 10.97
CA SER A 162 5.63 -17.53 10.48
C SER A 162 5.71 -17.65 8.95
N ALA A 163 4.58 -17.67 8.24
CA ALA A 163 4.52 -17.67 6.78
C ALA A 163 4.55 -16.24 6.19
N GLY A 164 4.52 -15.21 7.04
CA GLY A 164 4.39 -13.81 6.61
C GLY A 164 2.97 -13.44 6.17
N CYS A 165 1.97 -14.21 6.60
CA CYS A 165 0.55 -13.91 6.41
C CYS A 165 -0.03 -13.31 7.69
N GLY A 166 -1.20 -12.69 7.59
CA GLY A 166 -1.86 -12.06 8.73
C GLY A 166 -3.36 -11.94 8.51
N ALA A 167 -4.12 -12.01 9.59
CA ALA A 167 -5.56 -11.81 9.58
C ALA A 167 -5.96 -11.01 10.82
N PHE A 168 -6.76 -9.98 10.63
CA PHE A 168 -7.21 -9.11 11.70
C PHE A 168 -8.54 -8.43 11.36
N GLU A 169 -9.22 -7.94 12.39
CA GLU A 169 -10.50 -7.25 12.25
C GLU A 169 -10.40 -5.84 12.84
N MET A 170 -11.00 -4.87 12.15
CA MET A 170 -11.10 -3.48 12.59
C MET A 170 -12.47 -2.93 12.23
N GLU A 171 -13.22 -2.43 13.21
CA GLU A 171 -14.58 -1.87 13.01
C GLU A 171 -15.51 -2.80 12.20
N ASN A 172 -15.52 -4.10 12.52
CA ASN A 172 -16.26 -5.16 11.83
C ASN A 172 -15.88 -5.36 10.35
N ILE A 173 -14.64 -5.01 10.01
CA ILE A 173 -14.06 -5.26 8.69
C ILE A 173 -12.85 -6.14 8.90
N THR A 174 -12.92 -7.35 8.35
CA THR A 174 -11.82 -8.31 8.34
C THR A 174 -10.86 -7.99 7.19
N PHE A 175 -9.58 -8.01 7.51
CA PHE A 175 -8.47 -7.84 6.61
C PHE A 175 -7.63 -9.12 6.62
N VAL A 176 -7.24 -9.57 5.43
CA VAL A 176 -6.35 -10.72 5.26
C VAL A 176 -5.17 -10.25 4.44
N SER A 177 -3.96 -10.42 4.96
CA SER A 177 -2.72 -10.21 4.23
C SER A 177 -2.06 -11.54 3.91
N LEU A 178 -1.71 -11.75 2.65
CA LEU A 178 -1.03 -12.97 2.21
C LEU A 178 0.40 -12.68 1.77
N ASN A 179 1.29 -13.64 1.99
CA ASN A 179 2.64 -13.61 1.45
C ASN A 179 2.59 -13.88 -0.07
N SER A 180 2.48 -12.80 -0.85
CA SER A 180 2.34 -12.88 -2.30
C SER A 180 3.58 -13.44 -3.00
N VAL A 181 4.77 -13.30 -2.41
CA VAL A 181 6.02 -13.88 -2.95
C VAL A 181 5.99 -15.40 -2.83
N ALA A 182 5.57 -15.93 -1.67
CA ALA A 182 5.40 -17.36 -1.51
C ALA A 182 4.34 -17.94 -2.48
N LEU A 183 3.30 -17.16 -2.81
CA LEU A 183 2.32 -17.54 -3.82
C LEU A 183 2.91 -17.52 -5.25
N LEU A 184 3.77 -16.54 -5.57
CA LEU A 184 4.47 -16.42 -6.85
C LEU A 184 5.39 -17.62 -7.11
N CYS A 185 6.14 -18.04 -6.10
CA CYS A 185 7.21 -19.01 -6.25
C CYS A 185 6.77 -20.47 -6.34
N GLY A 186 5.46 -20.73 -6.38
CA GLY A 186 4.92 -22.09 -6.51
C GLY A 186 5.25 -22.95 -5.30
N ASN A 187 6.04 -24.02 -5.48
CA ASN A 187 6.35 -24.97 -4.41
C ASN A 187 7.51 -24.47 -3.54
N ASN A 188 7.22 -24.03 -2.32
CA ASN A 188 8.20 -23.58 -1.34
C ASN A 188 7.71 -23.86 0.09
N ALA A 189 8.61 -23.74 1.07
CA ALA A 189 8.31 -24.07 2.47
C ALA A 189 7.23 -23.17 3.11
N LEU A 190 7.02 -21.96 2.59
CA LEU A 190 6.04 -21.00 3.10
C LEU A 190 4.66 -21.19 2.48
N ARG A 191 4.59 -21.74 1.25
CA ARG A 191 3.35 -21.93 0.48
C ARG A 191 2.25 -22.60 1.29
N PHE A 192 2.59 -23.67 2.01
CA PHE A 192 1.63 -24.40 2.84
C PHE A 192 1.00 -23.51 3.92
N GLY A 193 1.80 -22.68 4.59
CA GLY A 193 1.27 -21.74 5.60
C GLY A 193 0.38 -20.67 4.98
N VAL A 194 0.65 -20.22 3.76
CA VAL A 194 -0.24 -19.29 3.05
C VAL A 194 -1.58 -19.95 2.71
N GLU A 195 -1.55 -21.20 2.20
CA GLU A 195 -2.76 -21.96 1.89
C GLU A 195 -3.58 -22.27 3.16
N GLU A 196 -2.92 -22.59 4.27
CA GLU A 196 -3.57 -22.79 5.57
C GLU A 196 -4.35 -21.54 6.02
N VAL A 197 -3.77 -20.34 5.87
CA VAL A 197 -4.46 -19.08 6.17
C VAL A 197 -5.63 -18.87 5.22
N ILE A 198 -5.46 -19.10 3.91
CA ILE A 198 -6.56 -18.96 2.93
C ILE A 198 -7.74 -19.86 3.31
N GLU A 199 -7.50 -21.12 3.65
CA GLU A 199 -8.55 -22.05 4.04
C GLU A 199 -9.18 -21.69 5.38
N ARG A 200 -8.39 -21.31 6.39
CA ARG A 200 -8.90 -20.92 7.70
C ARG A 200 -9.85 -19.74 7.60
N GLU A 201 -9.40 -18.65 6.98
CA GLU A 201 -10.22 -17.44 6.85
C GLU A 201 -11.45 -17.69 5.95
N SER A 202 -11.32 -18.51 4.90
CA SER A 202 -12.44 -18.94 4.05
C SER A 202 -13.54 -19.64 4.86
N LEU A 203 -13.17 -20.52 5.81
CA LEU A 203 -14.11 -21.22 6.68
C LEU A 203 -14.76 -20.28 7.69
N ASP A 204 -13.98 -19.42 8.33
CA ASP A 204 -14.48 -18.48 9.33
C ASP A 204 -15.57 -17.57 8.73
N PHE A 205 -15.32 -17.01 7.55
CA PHE A 205 -16.32 -16.22 6.81
C PHE A 205 -17.59 -16.99 6.48
N ARG A 206 -17.49 -18.28 6.15
CA ARG A 206 -18.66 -19.12 5.88
C ARG A 206 -19.48 -19.30 7.15
N THR A 207 -18.84 -19.57 8.28
CA THR A 207 -19.52 -19.76 9.57
C THR A 207 -20.19 -18.49 10.08
N GLU A 208 -19.59 -17.31 9.89
CA GLU A 208 -20.20 -16.02 10.26
C GLU A 208 -21.49 -15.74 9.46
N ILE A 209 -21.47 -16.02 8.15
CA ILE A 209 -22.64 -15.83 7.28
C ILE A 209 -23.76 -16.83 7.64
N GLU A 210 -23.40 -18.08 7.92
CA GLU A 210 -24.35 -19.11 8.33
C GLU A 210 -24.92 -18.83 9.73
N GLY A 211 -24.10 -18.38 10.68
CA GLY A 211 -24.53 -17.97 12.03
C GLY A 211 -25.50 -16.78 11.98
N SER A 212 -25.18 -15.74 11.21
CA SER A 212 -26.06 -14.57 11.02
C SER A 212 -27.41 -14.94 10.36
N ARG A 213 -27.42 -15.92 9.45
CA ARG A 213 -28.66 -16.47 8.87
C ARG A 213 -29.47 -17.30 9.87
N THR A 214 -28.79 -18.04 10.75
CA THR A 214 -29.44 -18.90 11.75
C THR A 214 -30.07 -18.06 12.88
N GLU A 215 -29.44 -16.96 13.28
CA GLU A 215 -30.03 -16.00 14.22
C GLU A 215 -31.28 -15.30 13.64
N MET A 216 -31.31 -15.06 12.32
CA MET A 216 -32.48 -14.49 11.63
C MET A 216 -33.62 -15.52 11.40
N THR A 217 -33.33 -16.82 11.50
CA THR A 217 -34.32 -17.90 11.29
C THR A 217 -34.84 -18.56 12.56
N ASN A 218 -34.31 -18.19 13.73
CA ASN A 218 -34.81 -18.66 15.03
C ASN A 218 -36.20 -18.11 15.43
N ASP A 219 -36.94 -17.48 14.52
CA ASP A 219 -38.37 -17.12 14.71
C ASP A 219 -39.34 -18.08 13.99
N LEU A 220 -38.87 -19.08 13.22
CA LEU A 220 -39.73 -20.11 12.62
C LEU A 220 -38.99 -21.46 12.57
N GLY A 221 -39.40 -22.38 13.44
CA GLY A 221 -38.72 -23.65 13.66
C GLY A 221 -38.92 -24.75 12.62
N SER A 222 -38.25 -25.86 12.96
CA SER A 222 -38.45 -27.26 12.55
C SER A 222 -37.71 -27.78 11.30
N ASP A 223 -36.86 -28.77 11.63
CA ASP A 223 -36.49 -30.00 10.93
C ASP A 223 -35.77 -29.91 9.59
N ARG A 224 -34.52 -30.44 9.56
CA ARG A 224 -34.16 -31.54 8.66
C ARG A 224 -32.80 -32.18 8.96
N GLU A 225 -32.77 -33.45 8.62
CA GLU A 225 -31.80 -34.49 8.97
C GLU A 225 -30.41 -34.29 8.35
N MET A 226 -29.42 -34.80 9.09
CA MET A 226 -28.01 -34.90 8.73
C MET A 226 -27.77 -36.06 7.74
N SER A 227 -27.01 -35.82 6.68
CA SER A 227 -26.33 -36.87 5.91
C SER A 227 -24.93 -36.41 5.48
N PRO A 228 -23.88 -37.25 5.64
CA PRO A 228 -22.50 -36.85 5.39
C PRO A 228 -22.07 -37.21 3.98
N ASN A 229 -22.06 -36.24 3.07
CA ASN A 229 -21.41 -36.38 1.77
C ASN A 229 -20.32 -35.30 1.63
N PHE A 230 -19.06 -35.75 1.66
CA PHE A 230 -17.85 -35.00 1.31
C PHE A 230 -17.85 -34.64 -0.19
N ALA A 231 -18.74 -33.75 -0.57
CA ALA A 231 -18.71 -33.05 -1.85
C ALA A 231 -18.40 -31.59 -1.54
N TRP A 232 -17.38 -31.03 -2.19
CA TRP A 232 -17.03 -29.62 -2.16
C TRP A 232 -18.30 -28.77 -2.28
N ARG A 233 -18.82 -28.24 -1.17
CA ARG A 233 -20.05 -27.45 -1.15
C ARG A 233 -19.78 -26.17 -1.94
N GLU A 234 -20.60 -25.95 -2.97
CA GLU A 234 -20.76 -24.70 -3.71
C GLU A 234 -20.65 -23.51 -2.75
N ASN A 235 -19.72 -22.59 -3.01
CA ASN A 235 -19.47 -21.48 -2.11
C ASN A 235 -20.63 -20.47 -2.22
N SER A 236 -21.64 -20.56 -1.35
CA SER A 236 -22.87 -19.75 -1.39
C SER A 236 -22.70 -18.28 -1.00
N MET A 237 -21.45 -17.82 -0.86
CA MET A 237 -21.11 -16.42 -0.61
C MET A 237 -21.35 -15.57 -1.87
N ALA A 238 -22.03 -14.44 -1.73
CA ALA A 238 -22.14 -13.47 -2.81
C ALA A 238 -20.74 -12.90 -3.13
N SER A 239 -20.39 -12.76 -4.41
CA SER A 239 -19.12 -12.12 -4.79
C SER A 239 -18.97 -10.76 -4.08
N GLY A 240 -17.82 -10.54 -3.46
CA GLY A 240 -17.52 -9.32 -2.71
C GLY A 240 -18.05 -9.24 -1.28
N SER A 241 -18.45 -10.36 -0.66
CA SER A 241 -18.78 -10.40 0.78
C SER A 241 -17.60 -10.74 1.69
N GLY A 242 -16.49 -11.24 1.13
CA GLY A 242 -15.31 -11.69 1.88
C GLY A 242 -14.45 -10.56 2.46
N PRO A 243 -13.19 -10.87 2.85
CA PRO A 243 -12.29 -9.93 3.50
C PRO A 243 -11.80 -8.85 2.54
N VAL A 244 -11.21 -7.80 3.13
CA VAL A 244 -10.28 -6.92 2.42
C VAL A 244 -8.97 -7.67 2.26
N LEU A 245 -8.55 -7.92 1.03
CA LEU A 245 -7.31 -8.64 0.75
C LEU A 245 -6.15 -7.65 0.57
N LEU A 246 -5.05 -7.88 1.27
CA LEU A 246 -3.82 -7.09 1.23
C LEU A 246 -2.69 -7.92 0.66
N LEU A 247 -2.08 -7.45 -0.43
CA LEU A 247 -1.00 -8.11 -1.14
C LEU A 247 0.11 -7.12 -1.42
N HIS A 248 1.33 -7.61 -1.60
CA HIS A 248 2.38 -6.80 -2.22
C HIS A 248 2.34 -6.95 -3.74
N LEU A 249 2.37 -8.19 -4.27
CA LEU A 249 2.27 -8.44 -5.71
C LEU A 249 0.82 -8.41 -6.20
N PRO A 250 0.52 -7.75 -7.33
CA PRO A 250 -0.81 -7.74 -7.92
C PRO A 250 -1.30 -9.13 -8.33
N LEU A 251 -2.62 -9.30 -8.41
CA LEU A 251 -3.22 -10.52 -8.96
C LEU A 251 -3.07 -10.57 -10.48
N HIS A 252 -3.17 -11.77 -11.06
CA HIS A 252 -3.08 -11.92 -12.51
C HIS A 252 -4.23 -11.20 -13.22
N SER A 253 -3.90 -10.25 -14.10
CA SER A 253 -4.89 -9.61 -14.97
C SER A 253 -5.06 -10.39 -16.27
N THR A 254 -6.28 -10.85 -16.57
CA THR A 254 -6.60 -11.32 -17.91
C THR A 254 -6.76 -10.11 -18.81
N GLY A 255 -5.73 -9.78 -19.59
CA GLY A 255 -5.62 -8.56 -20.42
C GLY A 255 -6.62 -8.43 -21.59
N ARG A 256 -7.92 -8.66 -21.35
CA ARG A 256 -8.96 -8.69 -22.39
C ARG A 256 -10.01 -7.59 -22.35
N SER A 257 -10.00 -6.68 -21.37
CA SER A 257 -10.91 -5.52 -21.43
C SER A 257 -10.15 -4.28 -21.88
N ARG A 258 -10.20 -4.03 -23.19
CA ARG A 258 -9.72 -2.81 -23.86
C ARG A 258 -10.44 -1.54 -23.36
N ASN A 259 -11.47 -1.67 -22.51
CA ASN A 259 -12.35 -0.58 -22.10
C ASN A 259 -12.59 -0.46 -20.56
N ASP A 260 -12.12 -1.36 -19.69
CA ASP A 260 -12.35 -1.27 -18.23
C ASP A 260 -11.19 -0.72 -17.40
N GLY A 261 -9.96 -0.72 -17.92
CA GLY A 261 -8.78 -0.18 -17.22
C GLY A 261 -8.67 1.35 -17.33
N LYS A 262 -9.69 2.11 -16.90
CA LYS A 262 -9.73 3.59 -17.09
C LYS A 262 -8.63 4.36 -16.35
N HIS A 263 -7.95 3.74 -15.38
CA HIS A 263 -6.89 4.38 -14.57
C HIS A 263 -5.58 3.59 -14.45
N CYS A 264 -5.47 2.42 -15.07
CA CYS A 264 -4.20 1.72 -15.16
C CYS A 264 -3.46 2.31 -16.34
N HIS A 265 -2.44 3.12 -16.10
CA HIS A 265 -1.65 3.68 -17.19
C HIS A 265 -1.11 2.54 -18.06
N GLU A 266 -1.29 2.67 -19.37
CA GLU A 266 -0.85 1.75 -20.43
C GLU A 266 0.66 1.42 -20.35
N LYS A 267 1.43 2.20 -19.56
CA LYS A 267 2.86 2.02 -19.26
C LYS A 267 3.20 0.71 -18.54
N ALA A 268 2.30 0.15 -17.73
CA ALA A 268 2.57 -1.10 -17.02
C ALA A 268 2.59 -2.33 -17.96
N TYR A 269 2.04 -2.22 -19.18
CA TYR A 269 1.87 -3.35 -20.10
C TYR A 269 2.40 -3.12 -21.52
N SER A 270 2.98 -1.96 -21.81
CA SER A 270 3.61 -1.70 -23.11
C SER A 270 5.09 -2.07 -23.09
N ASN A 271 5.39 -3.29 -23.55
CA ASN A 271 6.75 -3.79 -23.84
C ASN A 271 7.48 -3.04 -24.98
N LEU A 272 7.10 -1.82 -25.33
CA LEU A 272 7.81 -1.02 -26.31
C LEU A 272 7.85 0.44 -25.83
N LEU A 273 9.09 0.95 -25.70
CA LEU A 273 9.48 2.28 -25.25
C LEU A 273 9.64 2.41 -23.73
N VAL A 274 10.61 1.64 -23.19
CA VAL A 274 11.25 1.97 -21.93
C VAL A 274 11.77 3.41 -22.04
N ASP A 275 11.15 4.32 -21.29
CA ASP A 275 11.63 5.69 -21.17
C ASP A 275 13.04 5.62 -20.55
N VAL A 276 14.03 6.15 -21.28
CA VAL A 276 15.43 6.14 -20.89
C VAL A 276 15.61 6.82 -19.51
N ASN A 277 14.67 7.68 -19.12
CA ASN A 277 14.62 8.28 -17.80
C ASN A 277 14.22 7.31 -16.67
N GLU A 278 13.34 6.33 -16.89
CA GLU A 278 12.98 5.34 -15.86
C GLU A 278 14.12 4.35 -15.60
N LEU A 279 14.86 3.95 -16.64
CA LEU A 279 16.11 3.19 -16.50
C LEU A 279 17.18 3.95 -15.73
N GLN A 280 17.23 5.28 -15.91
CA GLN A 280 18.17 6.14 -15.20
C GLN A 280 17.80 6.28 -13.72
N GLN A 281 16.51 6.47 -13.41
CA GLN A 281 15.99 6.53 -12.03
C GLN A 281 16.25 5.22 -11.27
N ARG A 282 16.07 4.05 -11.92
CA ARG A 282 16.32 2.72 -11.35
C ARG A 282 17.81 2.44 -11.06
N ARG A 283 18.74 3.05 -11.81
CA ARG A 283 20.19 2.95 -11.54
C ARG A 283 20.67 3.93 -10.46
N LEU A 284 20.00 5.06 -10.29
CA LEU A 284 20.37 6.10 -9.32
C LEU A 284 19.97 5.77 -7.87
N ALA A 285 19.06 4.81 -7.65
CA ALA A 285 18.68 4.34 -6.31
C ALA A 285 19.53 3.18 -5.76
N GLY A 286 20.46 2.62 -6.56
CA GLY A 286 21.36 1.54 -6.09
C GLY A 286 20.67 0.21 -5.75
N THR A 287 19.42 0.01 -6.16
CA THR A 287 18.54 -1.09 -5.71
C THR A 287 18.52 -2.34 -6.60
N GLY A 288 19.42 -2.47 -7.58
CA GLY A 288 19.45 -3.66 -8.46
C GLY A 288 18.29 -3.76 -9.47
N PRO A 289 18.25 -4.82 -10.31
CA PRO A 289 17.12 -5.09 -11.19
C PRO A 289 15.87 -5.45 -10.38
N TYR A 290 14.70 -4.95 -10.80
CA TYR A 290 13.42 -5.18 -10.12
C TYR A 290 12.33 -5.42 -11.16
N GLU A 291 11.70 -6.59 -11.12
CA GLU A 291 10.78 -7.06 -12.14
C GLU A 291 9.34 -6.67 -11.85
N LEU A 292 8.97 -5.46 -12.28
CA LEU A 292 7.64 -4.86 -12.08
C LEU A 292 6.46 -5.64 -12.70
N SER A 293 6.75 -6.61 -13.56
CA SER A 293 5.75 -7.47 -14.20
C SER A 293 5.31 -8.65 -13.33
N HIS A 294 5.92 -8.84 -12.15
CA HIS A 294 5.52 -9.92 -11.26
C HIS A 294 4.07 -9.75 -10.81
N THR A 295 3.28 -10.79 -11.08
CA THR A 295 1.89 -10.92 -10.63
C THR A 295 1.71 -12.33 -10.08
N ILE A 296 0.78 -12.48 -9.14
CA ILE A 296 0.44 -13.79 -8.59
C ILE A 296 -0.07 -14.68 -9.74
N PRO A 297 0.46 -15.91 -9.92
CA PRO A 297 0.06 -16.79 -11.02
C PRO A 297 -1.45 -17.00 -11.14
N PRO A 298 -1.98 -17.26 -12.36
CA PRO A 298 -3.42 -17.38 -12.60
C PRO A 298 -4.12 -18.41 -11.71
N ASN A 299 -3.49 -19.57 -11.49
CA ASN A 299 -4.03 -20.63 -10.64
C ASN A 299 -4.14 -20.21 -9.15
N ALA A 300 -3.15 -19.48 -8.64
CA ALA A 300 -3.17 -18.96 -7.28
C ALA A 300 -4.17 -17.80 -7.14
N THR A 301 -4.28 -16.96 -8.17
CA THR A 301 -5.28 -15.89 -8.26
C THR A 301 -6.71 -16.48 -8.22
N GLU A 302 -6.97 -17.50 -9.04
CA GLU A 302 -8.26 -18.19 -9.06
C GLU A 302 -8.57 -18.86 -7.72
N TYR A 303 -7.58 -19.51 -7.10
CA TYR A 303 -7.73 -20.10 -5.77
C TYR A 303 -8.14 -19.06 -4.71
N ILE A 304 -7.48 -17.90 -4.68
CA ILE A 304 -7.83 -16.79 -3.78
C ILE A 304 -9.28 -16.33 -4.01
N PHE A 305 -9.68 -16.13 -5.27
CA PHE A 305 -11.04 -15.71 -5.58
C PHE A 305 -12.07 -16.74 -5.16
N GLN A 306 -11.82 -18.03 -5.38
CA GLN A 306 -12.75 -19.10 -5.03
C GLN A 306 -12.88 -19.29 -3.51
N ALA A 307 -11.77 -19.21 -2.78
CA ALA A 307 -11.74 -19.43 -1.34
C ALA A 307 -12.24 -18.18 -0.58
N LEU A 308 -11.60 -17.03 -0.78
CA LEU A 308 -11.84 -15.84 0.03
C LEU A 308 -12.97 -14.94 -0.48
N ARG A 309 -13.27 -14.97 -1.79
CA ARG A 309 -14.21 -14.04 -2.47
C ARG A 309 -14.05 -12.59 -1.98
N PRO A 310 -12.86 -11.97 -2.10
CA PRO A 310 -12.54 -10.69 -1.48
C PRO A 310 -13.53 -9.59 -1.89
N ARG A 311 -13.82 -8.66 -0.98
CA ARG A 311 -14.65 -7.47 -1.30
C ARG A 311 -13.89 -6.41 -2.09
N ILE A 312 -12.60 -6.32 -1.86
CA ILE A 312 -11.64 -5.46 -2.55
C ILE A 312 -10.24 -6.01 -2.28
N VAL A 313 -9.35 -5.82 -3.24
CA VAL A 313 -7.94 -6.18 -3.15
C VAL A 313 -7.11 -4.90 -3.20
N PHE A 314 -6.10 -4.80 -2.33
CA PHE A 314 -5.07 -3.77 -2.42
C PHE A 314 -3.72 -4.43 -2.66
N SER A 315 -3.01 -3.98 -3.70
CA SER A 315 -1.67 -4.46 -4.08
C SER A 315 -0.67 -3.31 -4.18
N GLY A 316 0.62 -3.60 -4.26
CA GLY A 316 1.71 -2.64 -4.48
C GLY A 316 2.57 -3.03 -5.69
N HIS A 317 3.90 -2.91 -5.57
CA HIS A 317 4.90 -3.45 -6.50
C HIS A 317 4.99 -2.76 -7.88
N SER A 318 3.88 -2.54 -8.60
CA SER A 318 3.89 -2.07 -10.00
C SER A 318 4.33 -0.61 -10.19
N LEU A 319 4.65 0.10 -9.11
CA LEU A 319 5.00 1.52 -9.03
C LEU A 319 3.92 2.52 -9.47
N ASP A 320 2.99 2.14 -10.35
CA ASP A 320 1.87 2.96 -10.80
C ASP A 320 0.57 2.66 -10.04
N PHE A 321 -0.24 3.70 -9.86
CA PHE A 321 -1.61 3.52 -9.43
C PHE A 321 -2.43 2.84 -10.54
N CYS A 322 -3.20 1.82 -10.16
CA CYS A 322 -4.12 1.13 -11.06
C CYS A 322 -5.40 0.80 -10.29
N ASP A 323 -6.53 0.93 -10.97
CA ASP A 323 -7.85 0.54 -10.48
C ASP A 323 -8.44 -0.41 -11.51
N TYR A 324 -8.46 -1.68 -11.15
CA TYR A 324 -8.79 -2.78 -12.05
C TYR A 324 -9.99 -3.56 -11.51
N LEU A 325 -10.88 -3.96 -12.42
CA LEU A 325 -11.99 -4.84 -12.10
C LEU A 325 -11.70 -6.23 -12.68
N HIS A 326 -11.59 -7.22 -11.80
CA HIS A 326 -11.38 -8.61 -12.19
C HIS A 326 -12.64 -9.21 -12.81
N PRO A 327 -12.51 -10.28 -13.64
CA PRO A 327 -13.66 -10.94 -14.27
C PRO A 327 -14.73 -11.46 -13.29
N ASP A 328 -14.36 -11.74 -12.04
CA ASP A 328 -15.28 -12.19 -10.98
C ASP A 328 -16.06 -11.04 -10.31
N GLY A 329 -15.80 -9.79 -10.73
CA GLY A 329 -16.37 -8.56 -10.18
C GLY A 329 -15.58 -7.98 -8.99
N THR A 330 -14.46 -8.59 -8.60
CA THR A 330 -13.62 -8.09 -7.52
C THR A 330 -12.80 -6.89 -7.99
N ARG A 331 -12.87 -5.77 -7.26
CA ARG A 331 -12.05 -4.59 -7.53
C ARG A 331 -10.66 -4.76 -6.91
N GLU A 332 -9.61 -4.52 -7.66
CA GLU A 332 -8.24 -4.42 -7.19
C GLU A 332 -7.71 -2.99 -7.39
N VAL A 333 -7.12 -2.43 -6.35
CA VAL A 333 -6.45 -1.13 -6.39
C VAL A 333 -4.97 -1.35 -6.11
N THR A 334 -4.13 -1.10 -7.10
CA THR A 334 -2.68 -1.08 -6.93
C THR A 334 -2.24 0.29 -6.45
N VAL A 335 -1.56 0.30 -5.31
CA VAL A 335 -1.12 1.49 -4.59
C VAL A 335 0.26 1.89 -5.09
N PRO A 336 0.47 3.17 -5.44
CA PRO A 336 1.79 3.64 -5.85
C PRO A 336 2.72 3.81 -4.62
N PRO A 337 4.04 3.84 -4.85
CA PRO A 337 5.05 4.04 -3.82
C PRO A 337 4.90 5.37 -3.09
N MET A 338 5.09 5.34 -1.78
CA MET A 338 5.08 6.53 -0.93
C MET A 338 6.45 7.22 -0.82
N SER A 339 7.51 6.62 -1.38
CA SER A 339 8.90 7.05 -1.20
C SER A 339 9.52 7.66 -2.45
N TRP A 340 10.30 8.74 -2.27
CA TRP A 340 11.16 9.30 -3.33
C TRP A 340 12.30 8.38 -3.76
N HIS A 341 12.54 7.28 -3.04
CA HIS A 341 13.44 6.23 -3.50
C HIS A 341 12.89 5.46 -4.70
N ALA A 342 11.56 5.37 -4.81
CA ALA A 342 10.90 4.66 -5.89
C ALA A 342 10.53 5.58 -7.06
N ARG A 343 9.95 6.75 -6.77
CA ARG A 343 9.39 7.66 -7.79
C ARG A 343 9.63 9.13 -7.48
N ASP A 344 9.66 9.93 -8.53
CA ASP A 344 9.68 11.39 -8.39
C ASP A 344 8.39 11.92 -7.78
N ASP A 345 7.24 11.29 -8.05
CA ASP A 345 5.91 11.66 -7.57
C ASP A 345 5.28 10.59 -6.67
N PRO A 346 5.56 10.61 -5.35
CA PRO A 346 5.02 9.61 -4.46
C PRO A 346 3.51 9.76 -4.31
N GLY A 347 2.86 8.64 -4.03
CA GLY A 347 1.43 8.58 -3.79
C GLY A 347 1.05 7.54 -2.75
N PHE A 348 -0.23 7.53 -2.42
CA PHE A 348 -0.84 6.57 -1.52
C PHE A 348 -2.36 6.58 -1.70
N VAL A 349 -3.05 5.65 -1.05
CA VAL A 349 -4.51 5.53 -1.12
C VAL A 349 -5.13 5.74 0.25
N ILE A 350 -6.27 6.42 0.30
CA ILE A 350 -7.20 6.39 1.43
C ILE A 350 -8.40 5.54 1.04
N ALA A 351 -8.58 4.43 1.74
CA ALA A 351 -9.77 3.60 1.66
C ALA A 351 -10.75 4.00 2.77
N THR A 352 -11.97 4.39 2.41
CA THR A 352 -13.04 4.74 3.35
C THR A 352 -14.11 3.67 3.28
N PHE A 353 -14.23 2.89 4.34
CA PHE A 353 -15.23 1.84 4.45
C PHE A 353 -16.48 2.40 5.13
N ARG A 354 -17.59 2.40 4.39
CA ARG A 354 -18.89 2.90 4.86
C ARG A 354 -19.81 1.76 5.25
N GLN A 355 -20.78 2.05 6.10
CA GLN A 355 -21.87 1.11 6.39
C GLN A 355 -22.62 0.78 5.08
N GLY A 356 -22.78 -0.52 4.77
CA GLY A 356 -23.39 -0.99 3.52
C GLY A 356 -22.41 -1.58 2.48
N LYS A 357 -21.24 -2.06 2.89
CA LYS A 357 -20.21 -2.74 2.05
C LYS A 357 -19.56 -1.85 0.98
N SER A 358 -19.88 -0.56 0.92
CA SER A 358 -19.25 0.33 -0.06
C SER A 358 -17.86 0.79 0.41
N VAL A 359 -16.90 0.74 -0.50
CA VAL A 359 -15.52 1.20 -0.26
C VAL A 359 -15.26 2.39 -1.17
N GLY A 360 -15.09 3.57 -0.56
CA GLY A 360 -14.64 4.78 -1.24
C GLY A 360 -13.11 4.78 -1.35
N ILE A 361 -12.59 5.10 -2.53
CA ILE A 361 -11.15 5.16 -2.78
C ILE A 361 -10.77 6.59 -3.15
N SER A 362 -9.78 7.12 -2.45
CA SER A 362 -9.15 8.39 -2.77
C SER A 362 -7.68 8.16 -3.06
N HIS A 363 -7.24 8.51 -4.27
CA HIS A 363 -5.84 8.48 -4.64
C HIS A 363 -5.19 9.82 -4.28
N CYS A 364 -4.16 9.77 -3.45
CA CYS A 364 -3.45 10.93 -2.93
C CYS A 364 -2.02 10.98 -3.44
N TYR A 365 -1.54 12.20 -3.66
CA TYR A 365 -0.17 12.47 -4.09
C TYR A 365 0.47 13.46 -3.12
N VAL A 366 1.78 13.35 -2.97
CA VAL A 366 2.62 14.34 -2.29
C VAL A 366 3.59 14.97 -3.27
N GLY A 367 4.32 15.99 -2.82
CA GLY A 367 5.16 16.78 -3.70
C GLY A 367 6.32 16.02 -4.33
N ARG A 368 6.74 16.49 -5.51
CA ARG A 368 7.76 15.83 -6.33
C ARG A 368 9.18 16.09 -5.84
N GLN A 369 10.07 15.09 -5.93
CA GLN A 369 11.47 15.27 -5.56
C GLN A 369 12.14 16.33 -6.46
N SER A 370 11.86 16.29 -7.75
CA SER A 370 12.36 17.23 -8.74
C SER A 370 11.98 18.67 -8.40
N TYR A 371 10.75 18.91 -7.95
CA TYR A 371 10.31 20.25 -7.53
C TYR A 371 11.03 20.72 -6.26
N ALA A 372 11.24 19.83 -5.29
CA ALA A 372 12.05 20.14 -4.11
C ALA A 372 13.48 20.55 -4.49
N LEU A 373 14.12 19.79 -5.38
CA LEU A 373 15.49 20.05 -5.81
C LEU A 373 15.61 21.35 -6.61
N VAL A 374 14.71 21.60 -7.56
CA VAL A 374 14.68 22.85 -8.34
C VAL A 374 14.49 24.05 -7.42
N TYR A 375 13.59 23.95 -6.43
CA TYR A 375 13.36 25.02 -5.48
C TYR A 375 14.59 25.30 -4.60
N ILE A 376 15.21 24.25 -4.05
CA ILE A 376 16.46 24.39 -3.27
C ILE A 376 17.56 25.03 -4.11
N PHE A 377 17.70 24.63 -5.38
CA PHE A 377 18.68 25.19 -6.29
C PHE A 377 18.45 26.69 -6.55
N ILE A 378 17.20 27.10 -6.84
CA ILE A 378 16.84 28.51 -7.02
C ILE A 378 17.13 29.31 -5.74
N LEU A 379 16.82 28.75 -4.57
CA LEU A 379 17.06 29.40 -3.29
C LEU A 379 18.55 29.61 -3.02
N VAL A 380 19.39 28.59 -3.26
CA VAL A 380 20.85 28.69 -3.12
C VAL A 380 21.42 29.74 -4.08
N LEU A 381 20.99 29.73 -5.35
CA LEU A 381 21.40 30.75 -6.32
C LEU A 381 21.00 32.16 -5.88
N SER A 382 19.77 32.33 -5.36
CA SER A 382 19.31 33.63 -4.85
C SER A 382 20.18 34.11 -3.69
N MET A 383 20.53 33.23 -2.74
CA MET A 383 21.41 33.55 -1.62
C MET A 383 22.81 33.94 -2.10
N LEU A 384 23.40 33.18 -3.03
CA LEU A 384 24.72 33.50 -3.61
C LEU A 384 24.72 34.86 -4.32
N MET A 385 23.68 35.17 -5.09
CA MET A 385 23.54 36.48 -5.75
C MET A 385 23.44 37.62 -4.73
N THR A 386 22.70 37.44 -3.63
CA THR A 386 22.58 38.46 -2.58
C THR A 386 23.89 38.69 -1.84
N LEU A 387 24.66 37.62 -1.58
CA LEU A 387 26.00 37.72 -1.02
C LEU A 387 26.92 38.47 -1.97
N TRP A 388 26.91 38.13 -3.26
CA TRP A 388 27.75 38.77 -4.26
C TRP A 388 27.44 40.27 -4.46
N LEU A 389 26.17 40.68 -4.36
CA LEU A 389 25.75 42.09 -4.41
C LEU A 389 26.00 42.87 -3.10
N SER A 390 26.37 42.17 -2.04
CA SER A 390 26.71 42.76 -0.73
C SER A 390 28.22 42.97 -0.55
N PHE A 391 29.05 42.29 -1.36
CA PHE A 391 30.47 42.57 -1.56
C PHE A 391 30.65 43.54 -2.74
#